data_AF-A0A804PCJ0-F1
#
_entry.id   AF-A0A804PCJ0-F1
#
_cell.length_a   1.000
_cell.length_b   1.000
_cell.length_c   1.000
_cell.angle_alpha   90.00
_cell.angle_beta   90.00
_cell.angle_gamma   90.00
#
_symmetry.space_group_name_H-M   'P 1'
#
loop_
_entity.id
_entity.type
_entity.pdbx_description
1 polymer ?
#
loop_
_entity_poly.entity_id
_entity_poly.type
_entity_poly.pdbx_seq_one_letter_code
_entity_poly.pdbx_strand_id
1 'polypeptide(L)'
;MRREMQAIEDDIANTEKGKAALEDKFWEVEAKLVTKLEELERHAHQCNQALKKLKPTVAFQYMIDSKGSSPTEMLGTGYKTVLKPALLAHAEENKRICLSNLENLNDLQKQLQGNAKVKMKKKSAKTPMDASVLYEMGAKLLDHAEDTALRRGAA
;
A
#
# COMPACT_ATOMS: atom_id res chain seq x y z
N MET A 1 59.88 -13.55 -55.84
CA MET A 1 60.38 -12.93 -54.60
C MET A 1 59.82 -11.54 -54.33
N ARG A 2 60.19 -10.45 -55.03
CA ARG A 2 59.65 -9.10 -54.69
C ARG A 2 58.10 -9.01 -54.62
N ARG A 3 57.39 -9.62 -55.57
CA ARG A 3 55.91 -9.63 -55.57
C ARG A 3 55.32 -10.44 -54.41
N GLU A 4 55.94 -11.56 -54.07
CA GLU A 4 55.47 -12.42 -52.95
C GLU A 4 55.68 -11.70 -51.63
N MET A 5 56.82 -11.01 -51.46
CA MET A 5 57.10 -10.20 -50.28
C MET A 5 56.10 -9.05 -50.13
N GLN A 6 55.81 -8.33 -51.22
CA GLN A 6 54.79 -7.27 -51.19
C GLN A 6 53.41 -7.81 -50.81
N ALA A 7 53.00 -8.96 -51.37
CA ALA A 7 51.71 -9.56 -51.03
C ALA A 7 51.62 -9.94 -49.54
N ILE A 8 52.71 -10.45 -48.96
CA ILE A 8 52.78 -10.76 -47.53
C ILE A 8 52.71 -9.48 -46.69
N GLU A 9 53.42 -8.42 -47.07
CA GLU A 9 53.38 -7.13 -46.39
C GLU A 9 51.96 -6.53 -46.41
N ASP A 10 51.29 -6.59 -47.57
CA ASP A 10 49.90 -6.13 -47.72
C ASP A 10 48.93 -6.96 -46.86
N ASP A 11 49.09 -8.29 -46.82
CA ASP A 11 48.28 -9.20 -45.98
C ASP A 11 48.50 -8.95 -44.48
N ILE A 12 49.75 -8.69 -44.06
CA ILE A 12 50.07 -8.30 -42.69
C ILE A 12 49.36 -6.99 -42.34
N ALA A 13 49.51 -5.97 -43.18
CA ALA A 13 48.88 -4.66 -42.95
C ALA A 13 47.35 -4.77 -42.87
N ASN A 14 46.73 -5.57 -43.75
CA ASN A 14 45.29 -5.83 -43.72
C ASN A 14 44.86 -6.57 -42.45
N THR A 15 45.63 -7.56 -42.00
CA THR A 15 45.37 -8.33 -40.79
C THR A 15 45.50 -7.46 -39.54
N GLU A 16 46.52 -6.60 -39.46
CA GLU A 16 46.73 -5.65 -38.36
C GLU A 16 45.59 -4.64 -38.28
N LYS A 17 45.14 -4.12 -39.42
CA LYS A 17 43.97 -3.24 -39.49
C LYS A 17 42.70 -3.95 -39.01
N GLY A 18 42.51 -5.21 -39.40
CA GLY A 18 41.40 -6.04 -38.94
C GLY A 18 41.42 -6.29 -37.43
N LYS A 19 42.62 -6.55 -36.87
CA LYS A 19 42.83 -6.70 -35.44
C LYS A 19 42.49 -5.43 -34.66
N ALA A 20 43.01 -4.27 -35.10
CA ALA A 20 42.71 -2.98 -34.46
C ALA A 20 41.19 -2.71 -34.42
N ALA A 21 40.49 -2.97 -35.53
CA ALA A 21 39.04 -2.79 -35.58
C ALA A 21 38.25 -3.76 -34.66
N LEU A 22 38.78 -4.96 -34.39
CA LEU A 22 38.19 -5.89 -33.43
C LEU A 22 38.46 -5.47 -31.97
N GLU A 23 39.66 -4.96 -31.69
CA GLU A 23 40.03 -4.43 -30.38
C GLU A 23 39.14 -3.23 -30.01
N ASP A 24 38.93 -2.30 -30.92
CA ASP A 24 38.02 -1.15 -30.69
C ASP A 24 36.60 -1.60 -30.34
N LYS A 25 36.08 -2.60 -31.06
CA LYS A 25 34.75 -3.17 -30.78
C LYS A 25 34.71 -3.90 -29.45
N PHE A 26 35.78 -4.60 -29.09
CA PHE A 26 35.89 -5.29 -27.81
C PHE A 26 35.79 -4.29 -26.65
N TRP A 27 36.55 -3.19 -26.71
CA TRP A 27 36.49 -2.12 -25.71
C TRP A 27 35.10 -1.47 -25.61
N GLU A 28 34.43 -1.24 -26.74
CA GLU A 28 33.08 -0.68 -26.76
C GLU A 28 32.06 -1.62 -26.09
N VAL A 29 32.12 -2.91 -26.39
CA VAL A 29 31.24 -3.92 -25.80
C VAL A 29 31.52 -4.08 -24.31
N GLU A 30 32.78 -4.11 -23.90
CA GLU A 30 33.18 -4.20 -22.50
C GLU A 30 32.67 -2.98 -21.69
N ALA A 31 32.85 -1.77 -22.21
CA ALA A 31 32.34 -0.55 -21.56
C ALA A 31 30.80 -0.57 -21.41
N LYS A 32 30.08 -1.02 -22.44
CA LYS A 32 28.62 -1.20 -22.38
C LYS A 32 28.21 -2.26 -21.37
N LEU A 33 28.94 -3.37 -21.29
CA LEU A 33 28.67 -4.44 -20.33
C LEU A 33 28.84 -3.97 -18.89
N VAL A 34 29.93 -3.26 -18.59
CA VAL A 34 30.18 -2.67 -17.26
C VAL A 34 29.04 -1.74 -16.86
N THR A 35 28.67 -0.81 -17.74
CA THR A 35 27.56 0.12 -17.50
C THR A 35 26.25 -0.63 -17.21
N LYS A 36 25.95 -1.69 -17.97
CA LYS A 36 24.74 -2.49 -17.78
C LYS A 36 24.74 -3.28 -16.47
N LEU A 37 25.90 -3.77 -16.02
CA LEU A 37 26.02 -4.44 -14.72
C LEU A 37 25.74 -3.45 -13.57
N GLU A 38 26.29 -2.24 -13.63
CA GLU A 38 26.01 -1.19 -12.63
C GLU A 38 24.52 -0.82 -12.57
N GLU A 39 23.85 -0.74 -13.73
CA GLU A 39 22.40 -0.51 -13.79
C GLU A 39 21.61 -1.65 -13.13
N LEU A 40 21.99 -2.90 -13.37
CA LEU A 40 21.36 -4.09 -12.76
C LEU A 40 21.55 -4.10 -11.25
N GLU A 41 22.75 -3.81 -10.76
CA GLU A 41 23.04 -3.72 -9.32
C GLU A 41 22.19 -2.65 -8.64
N ARG A 42 22.07 -1.48 -9.27
CA ARG A 42 21.21 -0.39 -8.79
C ARG A 42 19.74 -0.82 -8.72
N HIS A 43 19.24 -1.51 -9.73
CA HIS A 43 17.87 -2.02 -9.72
C HIS A 43 17.65 -3.11 -8.65
N ALA A 44 18.59 -4.05 -8.50
CA ALA A 44 18.54 -5.04 -7.44
C ALA A 44 18.52 -4.37 -6.05
N HIS A 45 19.32 -3.33 -5.85
CA HIS A 45 19.34 -2.55 -4.62
C HIS A 45 17.98 -1.87 -4.35
N GLN A 46 17.39 -1.22 -5.35
CA GLN A 46 16.06 -0.61 -5.24
C GLN A 46 14.96 -1.64 -4.91
N CYS A 47 14.98 -2.79 -5.58
CA CYS A 47 14.06 -3.89 -5.29
C CYS A 47 14.22 -4.38 -3.85
N ASN A 48 15.45 -4.55 -3.38
CA ASN A 48 15.74 -4.99 -2.01
C ASN A 48 15.25 -3.97 -0.97
N GLN A 49 15.37 -2.67 -1.24
CA GLN A 49 14.80 -1.64 -0.37
C GLN A 49 13.26 -1.71 -0.32
N ALA A 50 12.62 -1.91 -1.49
CA ALA A 50 11.16 -2.06 -1.55
C ALA A 50 10.70 -3.30 -0.76
N LEU A 51 11.41 -4.42 -0.88
CA LEU A 51 11.11 -5.64 -0.14
C LEU A 51 11.28 -5.47 1.38
N LYS A 52 12.30 -4.74 1.84
CA LYS A 52 12.47 -4.41 3.26
C LYS A 52 11.30 -3.60 3.82
N LYS A 53 10.69 -2.73 3.02
CA LYS A 53 9.51 -1.94 3.41
C LYS A 53 8.25 -2.79 3.45
N LEU A 54 8.09 -3.67 2.45
CA LEU A 54 6.92 -4.54 2.33
C LEU A 54 6.90 -5.66 3.38
N LYS A 55 8.08 -6.13 3.81
CA LYS A 55 8.25 -7.25 4.78
C LYS A 55 7.43 -8.48 4.40
N PRO A 56 7.66 -9.07 3.21
CA PRO A 56 7.04 -10.35 2.89
C PRO A 56 7.45 -11.41 3.91
N THR A 57 6.62 -12.43 4.09
CA THR A 57 6.84 -13.52 5.07
C THR A 57 8.14 -14.30 4.83
N VAL A 58 8.68 -14.23 3.61
CA VAL A 58 9.91 -14.91 3.22
C VAL A 58 11.10 -13.95 3.27
N ALA A 59 12.23 -14.43 3.79
CA ALA A 59 13.50 -13.75 3.62
C ALA A 59 13.95 -13.89 2.16
N PHE A 60 13.87 -12.80 1.39
CA PHE A 60 14.32 -12.75 0.00
C PHE A 60 15.15 -11.49 -0.26
N GLN A 61 16.24 -11.66 -1.01
CA GLN A 61 17.09 -10.57 -1.46
C GLN A 61 17.64 -10.89 -2.85
N TYR A 62 17.60 -9.93 -3.76
CA TYR A 62 18.31 -10.01 -5.03
C TYR A 62 19.81 -9.84 -4.80
N MET A 63 20.58 -10.80 -5.30
CA MET A 63 22.03 -10.74 -5.41
C MET A 63 22.37 -11.00 -6.88
N ILE A 64 23.09 -10.08 -7.51
CA ILE A 64 23.54 -10.23 -8.89
C ILE A 64 24.86 -10.99 -8.88
N ASP A 65 24.94 -12.11 -9.60
CA ASP A 65 26.21 -12.74 -9.93
C ASP A 65 26.70 -12.23 -11.30
N SER A 66 27.73 -11.39 -11.29
CA SER A 66 28.32 -10.80 -12.49
C SER A 66 29.07 -11.82 -13.38
N LYS A 67 29.32 -13.03 -12.87
CA LYS A 67 29.93 -14.12 -13.64
C LYS A 67 28.91 -14.95 -14.41
N GLY A 68 27.62 -14.78 -14.10
CA GLY A 68 26.53 -15.47 -14.78
C GLY A 68 26.41 -15.02 -16.24
N SER A 69 26.23 -15.98 -17.15
CA SER A 69 26.04 -15.73 -18.58
C SER A 69 24.56 -15.67 -18.97
N SER A 70 23.68 -16.19 -18.10
CA SER A 70 22.24 -16.20 -18.30
C SER A 70 21.50 -15.53 -17.13
N PRO A 71 20.28 -15.00 -17.32
CA PRO A 71 19.50 -14.40 -16.24
C PRO A 71 19.28 -15.35 -15.05
N THR A 72 19.18 -16.66 -15.30
CA THR A 72 19.02 -17.67 -14.24
C THR A 72 20.30 -17.83 -13.42
N GLU A 73 21.48 -17.75 -14.05
CA GLU A 73 22.76 -17.78 -13.34
C GLU A 73 22.98 -16.49 -12.56
N MET A 74 22.65 -15.34 -13.15
CA MET A 74 22.86 -14.03 -12.53
C MET A 74 21.91 -13.73 -11.36
N LEU A 75 20.62 -14.09 -11.47
CA LEU A 75 19.58 -13.74 -10.49
C LEU A 75 19.04 -14.94 -9.71
N GLY A 76 19.37 -16.16 -10.13
CA GLY A 76 18.72 -17.36 -9.64
C GLY A 76 17.26 -17.51 -10.09
N THR A 77 16.61 -18.57 -9.60
CA THR A 77 15.18 -18.84 -9.84
C THR A 77 14.27 -18.35 -8.71
N GLY A 78 14.86 -17.86 -7.61
CA GLY A 78 14.14 -17.52 -6.39
C GLY A 78 13.02 -16.49 -6.57
N TYR A 79 13.14 -15.58 -7.53
CA TYR A 79 12.03 -14.66 -7.87
C TYR A 79 10.75 -15.42 -8.21
N LYS A 80 10.85 -16.42 -9.09
CA LYS A 80 9.69 -17.18 -9.58
C LYS A 80 9.19 -18.18 -8.55
N THR A 81 10.11 -18.85 -7.84
CA THR A 81 9.78 -19.98 -6.97
C THR A 81 9.49 -19.57 -5.53
N VAL A 82 10.04 -18.46 -5.04
CA VAL A 82 9.92 -18.02 -3.64
C VAL A 82 9.23 -16.67 -3.54
N LEU A 83 9.77 -15.63 -4.20
CA LEU A 83 9.28 -14.27 -4.00
C LEU A 83 7.87 -14.07 -4.57
N LYS A 84 7.62 -14.49 -5.81
CA LYS A 84 6.33 -14.29 -6.47
C LYS A 84 5.18 -14.94 -5.69
N PRO A 85 5.26 -16.22 -5.26
CA PRO A 85 4.24 -16.81 -4.40
C PRO A 85 4.06 -16.06 -3.07
N ALA A 86 5.16 -15.62 -2.43
CA ALA A 86 5.07 -14.89 -1.17
C ALA A 86 4.40 -13.52 -1.32
N LEU A 87 4.67 -12.79 -2.40
CA LEU A 87 4.01 -11.52 -2.70
C LEU A 87 2.53 -11.70 -2.99
N LEU A 88 2.14 -12.77 -3.69
CA LEU A 88 0.74 -13.11 -3.93
C LEU A 88 0.02 -13.42 -2.61
N ALA A 89 0.62 -14.25 -1.75
CA ALA A 89 0.07 -14.56 -0.44
C ALA A 89 -0.07 -13.29 0.43
N HIS A 90 0.93 -12.41 0.41
CA HIS A 90 0.88 -11.14 1.14
C HIS A 90 -0.22 -10.21 0.61
N ALA A 91 -0.43 -10.14 -0.70
CA ALA A 91 -1.49 -9.34 -1.30
C ALA A 91 -2.89 -9.85 -0.91
N GLU A 92 -3.11 -11.17 -0.95
CA GLU A 92 -4.37 -11.79 -0.52
C GLU A 92 -4.65 -11.58 0.97
N GLU A 93 -3.62 -11.67 1.82
CA GLU A 93 -3.75 -11.37 3.24
C GLU A 93 -4.16 -9.92 3.49
N ASN A 94 -3.48 -8.97 2.84
CA ASN A 94 -3.82 -7.55 2.96
C ASN A 94 -5.25 -7.27 2.48
N LYS A 95 -5.68 -7.92 1.39
CA LYS A 95 -7.06 -7.82 0.91
C LYS A 95 -8.06 -8.32 1.95
N ARG A 96 -7.79 -9.47 2.59
CA ARG A 96 -8.62 -10.01 3.67
C ARG A 96 -8.72 -9.04 4.85
N ILE A 97 -7.60 -8.47 5.29
CA ILE A 97 -7.56 -7.48 6.38
C ILE A 97 -8.37 -6.24 6.01
N CYS A 98 -8.19 -5.69 4.81
CA CYS A 98 -8.93 -4.52 4.35
C CYS A 98 -10.45 -4.76 4.33
N LEU A 99 -10.90 -5.93 3.86
CA LEU A 99 -12.33 -6.28 3.86
C LEU A 99 -12.88 -6.39 5.28
N SER A 100 -12.18 -7.07 6.18
CA SER A 100 -12.60 -7.18 7.58
C SER A 100 -12.67 -5.81 8.27
N ASN A 101 -11.68 -4.94 8.02
CA ASN A 101 -11.71 -3.56 8.54
C ASN A 101 -12.91 -2.77 8.00
N LEU A 102 -13.26 -2.94 6.73
CA LEU A 102 -14.42 -2.29 6.12
C LEU A 102 -15.75 -2.76 6.76
N GLU A 103 -15.89 -4.07 6.99
CA GLU A 103 -17.05 -4.63 7.69
C GLU A 103 -17.16 -4.07 9.12
N ASN A 104 -16.05 -4.06 9.86
CA ASN A 104 -15.99 -3.50 11.21
C ASN A 104 -16.37 -2.00 11.24
N LEU A 105 -15.89 -1.21 10.28
CA LEU A 105 -16.25 0.20 10.15
C LEU A 105 -17.75 0.40 9.87
N ASN A 106 -18.33 -0.45 9.03
CA ASN A 106 -19.77 -0.42 8.73
C ASN A 106 -20.61 -0.74 9.98
N ASP A 107 -20.21 -1.75 10.76
CA ASP A 107 -20.91 -2.09 11.99
C ASP A 107 -20.79 -1.00 13.06
N LEU A 108 -19.61 -0.39 13.21
CA LEU A 108 -19.44 0.79 14.07
C LEU A 108 -20.34 1.96 13.62
N GLN A 109 -20.45 2.19 12.32
CA GLN A 109 -21.35 3.21 11.78
C GLN A 109 -22.82 2.93 12.10
N LYS A 110 -23.28 1.68 11.95
CA LYS A 110 -24.64 1.26 12.33
C LYS A 110 -24.89 1.49 13.83
N GLN A 111 -23.93 1.14 14.69
CA GLN A 111 -24.02 1.36 16.13
C GLN A 111 -24.11 2.85 16.48
N LEU A 112 -23.30 3.70 15.84
CA LEU A 112 -23.36 5.16 16.02
C LEU A 112 -24.73 5.73 15.62
N GLN A 113 -25.28 5.30 14.49
CA GLN A 113 -26.62 5.71 14.06
C GLN A 113 -27.70 5.23 15.04
N GLY A 114 -27.59 4.01 15.57
CA GLY A 114 -28.47 3.51 16.63
C GLY A 114 -28.40 4.35 17.90
N ASN A 115 -27.19 4.65 18.38
CA ASN A 115 -26.97 5.45 19.58
C ASN A 115 -27.49 6.88 19.43
N ALA A 116 -27.34 7.49 18.25
CA ALA A 116 -27.90 8.80 17.95
C ALA A 116 -29.44 8.80 18.03
N LYS A 117 -30.10 7.78 17.46
CA LYS A 117 -31.57 7.61 17.54
C LYS A 117 -32.05 7.45 18.98
N VAL A 118 -31.33 6.70 19.81
CA VAL A 118 -31.65 6.54 21.24
C VAL A 118 -31.47 7.86 22.01
N LYS A 119 -30.42 8.64 21.72
CA LYS A 119 -30.18 9.94 22.37
C LYS A 119 -31.26 10.97 22.01
N MET A 120 -31.74 10.96 20.76
CA MET A 120 -32.86 11.81 20.32
C MET A 120 -34.16 11.45 21.05
N LYS A 121 -34.51 10.15 21.15
CA LYS A 121 -35.67 9.70 21.92
C LYS A 121 -35.60 10.08 23.40
N LYS A 122 -34.39 10.01 23.99
CA LYS A 122 -34.17 10.45 25.39
C LYS A 122 -34.32 11.96 25.58
N LYS A 123 -33.97 12.78 24.58
CA LYS A 123 -34.16 14.24 24.64
C LYS A 123 -35.62 14.64 24.50
N SER A 124 -36.38 14.01 23.58
CA SER A 124 -37.82 14.29 23.44
C SER A 124 -38.66 13.78 24.62
N ALA A 125 -38.20 12.75 25.34
CA ALA A 125 -38.83 12.36 26.60
C ALA A 125 -38.52 13.33 27.76
N LYS A 126 -37.46 14.15 27.62
CA LYS A 126 -37.02 15.15 28.61
C LYS A 126 -37.46 16.57 28.28
N THR A 127 -38.10 16.84 27.14
CA THR A 127 -38.85 18.10 27.02
C THR A 127 -39.92 18.03 28.10
N PRO A 128 -39.77 18.83 29.18
CA PRO A 128 -40.67 18.76 30.32
C PRO A 128 -42.06 19.09 29.80
N MET A 129 -43.09 18.51 30.43
CA MET A 129 -44.51 18.85 30.21
C MET A 129 -44.61 20.26 29.65
N ASP A 130 -45.17 20.37 28.44
CA ASP A 130 -45.40 21.64 27.76
C ASP A 130 -45.80 22.69 28.81
N ALA A 131 -45.13 23.84 28.80
CA ALA A 131 -45.41 24.91 29.74
C ALA A 131 -46.91 25.22 29.80
N SER A 132 -47.65 25.00 28.69
CA SER A 132 -49.11 25.05 28.65
C SER A 132 -49.78 24.08 29.63
N VAL A 133 -49.37 22.80 29.66
CA VAL A 133 -49.89 21.78 30.58
C VAL A 133 -49.55 22.11 32.04
N LEU A 134 -48.34 22.63 32.30
CA LEU A 134 -47.97 23.11 33.63
C LEU A 134 -48.84 24.30 34.06
N TYR A 135 -49.11 25.23 33.14
CA TYR A 135 -49.98 26.38 33.39
C TYR A 135 -51.41 25.93 33.68
N GLU A 136 -51.93 25.00 32.88
CA GLU A 136 -53.29 24.48 33.02
C GLU A 136 -53.45 23.66 34.31
N MET A 137 -52.44 22.89 34.69
CA MET A 137 -52.43 22.14 35.94
C MET A 137 -52.30 23.09 37.15
N GLY A 138 -51.54 24.17 37.02
CA GLY A 138 -51.48 25.25 38.02
C GLY A 138 -52.84 25.96 38.20
N ALA A 139 -53.53 26.26 37.10
CA ALA A 139 -54.85 26.89 37.13
C ALA A 139 -55.89 25.99 37.83
N LYS A 140 -55.95 24.69 37.49
CA LYS A 140 -56.88 23.74 38.12
C LYS A 140 -56.63 23.58 39.63
N LEU A 141 -55.38 23.68 40.08
CA LEU A 141 -55.05 23.62 41.50
C LEU A 141 -55.48 24.90 42.23
N LEU A 142 -55.42 26.06 41.58
CA LEU A 142 -55.89 27.33 42.15
C LEU A 142 -57.41 27.33 42.30
N ASP A 143 -58.15 26.92 41.26
CA ASP A 143 -59.60 26.79 41.31
C ASP A 143 -60.04 25.84 42.43
N HIS A 144 -59.36 24.69 42.58
CA HIS A 144 -59.66 23.74 43.65
C HIS A 144 -59.33 24.31 45.04
N ALA A 145 -58.29 25.13 45.18
CA ALA A 145 -57.95 25.80 46.43
C ALA A 145 -59.02 26.83 46.81
N GLU A 146 -59.52 27.59 45.84
CA GLU A 146 -60.62 28.55 46.05
C GLU A 146 -61.92 27.83 46.45
N ASP A 147 -62.29 26.75 45.76
CA ASP A 147 -63.47 25.94 46.08
C ASP A 147 -63.40 25.32 47.49
N THR A 148 -62.22 24.84 47.88
CA THR A 148 -62.03 24.29 49.24
C THR A 148 -61.96 25.35 50.32
N ALA A 149 -61.55 26.57 50.00
CA ALA A 149 -61.63 27.71 50.92
C ALA A 149 -63.09 28.16 51.12
N LEU A 150 -63.88 28.23 50.05
CA LEU A 150 -65.31 28.55 50.13
C LEU A 150 -66.08 27.54 50.98
N ARG A 151 -65.82 26.23 50.81
CA ARG A 151 -66.47 25.19 51.63
C ARG A 151 -66.10 25.25 53.11
N ARG A 152 -64.89 25.70 53.45
CA ARG A 152 -64.46 25.83 54.85
C ARG A 152 -64.94 27.12 55.51
N GLY A 153 -65.12 28.21 54.76
CA GLY A 153 -65.70 29.45 55.28
C GLY A 153 -67.21 29.40 55.51
N ALA A 154 -67.89 28.40 54.94
CA ALA A 154 -69.32 28.18 55.10
C ALA A 154 -69.69 27.18 56.23
N ALA A 155 -68.69 26.65 56.95
CA ALA A 155 -68.88 25.75 58.09
C ALA A 155 -68.64 26.49 59.41
#